data_AF-A0A9D1NET2-F1
#
_entry.id   AF-A0A9D1NET2-F1
#
_cell.length_a   1.000
_cell.length_b   1.000
_cell.length_c   1.000
_cell.angle_alpha   90.00
_cell.angle_beta   90.00
_cell.angle_gamma   90.00
#
_symmetry.space_group_name_H-M   'P 1'
#
loop_
_entity.id
_entity.type
_entity.pdbx_description
1 polymer ?
#
loop_
_entity_poly.entity_id
_entity_poly.type
_entity_poly.pdbx_seq_one_letter_code
_entity_poly.pdbx_strand_id
1 'polypeptide(L)'
;MLRINGELTTFLDDIEFKDKDELMKKLRVLRKSPNLAPNTHYDTFYTIIGVAIQQAYYTNPKQLERYKNYCEFRKNTGTQNGNNKSSV
;
A
#
# COMPACT_ATOMS: atom_id res chain seq x y z
N MET A 1 0.94 9.31 15.04
CA MET A 1 0.42 8.10 14.35
C MET A 1 0.08 8.50 12.92
N LEU A 2 0.73 7.91 11.91
CA LEU A 2 0.35 8.09 10.51
C LEU A 2 -1.00 7.39 10.30
N ARG A 3 -2.11 8.14 10.35
CA ARG A 3 -3.43 7.60 10.02
C ARG A 3 -3.59 7.62 8.50
N ILE A 4 -3.15 6.55 7.85
CA ILE A 4 -3.65 6.15 6.54
C ILE A 4 -4.56 4.95 6.78
N ASN A 5 -5.73 4.97 6.15
CA ASN A 5 -6.74 3.93 6.34
C ASN A 5 -6.25 2.58 5.77
N GLY A 6 -6.72 1.48 6.37
CA GLY A 6 -6.12 0.14 6.22
C GLY A 6 -6.10 -0.38 4.78
N GLU A 7 -7.17 -0.20 4.02
CA GLU A 7 -7.27 -0.72 2.66
C GLU A 7 -6.28 -0.03 1.71
N LEU A 8 -6.06 1.28 1.87
CA LEU A 8 -5.06 2.00 1.10
C LEU A 8 -3.64 1.54 1.47
N THR A 9 -3.35 1.29 2.76
CA THR A 9 -2.01 0.87 3.18
C THR A 9 -1.54 -0.41 2.50
N THR A 10 -2.45 -1.38 2.28
CA THR A 10 -2.15 -2.62 1.56
C THR A 10 -1.58 -2.38 0.15
N PHE A 11 -2.07 -1.36 -0.56
CA PHE A 11 -1.56 -1.04 -1.89
C PHE A 11 -0.32 -0.14 -1.86
N LEU A 12 -0.14 0.67 -0.82
CA LEU A 12 1.01 1.58 -0.73
C LEU A 12 2.34 0.83 -0.51
N ASP A 13 2.29 -0.36 0.09
CA ASP A 13 3.49 -1.19 0.29
C ASP A 13 4.01 -1.80 -1.04
N ASP A 14 3.07 -2.12 -1.95
CA ASP A 14 3.32 -2.83 -3.21
C ASP A 14 3.43 -1.92 -4.44
N ILE A 15 2.79 -0.74 -4.41
CA ILE A 15 2.77 0.20 -5.53
C ILE A 15 3.81 1.29 -5.29
N GLU A 16 4.86 1.32 -6.11
CA GLU A 16 5.72 2.50 -6.19
C GLU A 16 4.99 3.64 -6.91
N PHE A 17 5.16 4.88 -6.43
CA PHE A 17 4.61 6.08 -7.06
C PHE A 17 5.46 7.30 -6.70
N LYS A 18 5.49 8.29 -7.59
CA LYS A 18 6.16 9.58 -7.38
C LYS A 18 5.29 10.56 -6.61
N ASP A 19 4.01 10.63 -6.98
CA ASP A 19 3.05 11.57 -6.43
C ASP A 19 1.64 10.97 -6.37
N LYS A 20 0.70 11.73 -5.81
CA LYS A 20 -0.69 11.29 -5.62
C LYS A 20 -1.40 10.99 -6.94
N ASP A 21 -1.10 11.73 -8.01
CA ASP A 21 -1.76 11.53 -9.30
C ASP A 21 -1.30 10.22 -9.95
N GLU A 22 -0.01 9.91 -9.84
CA GLU A 22 0.53 8.63 -10.26
C GLU A 22 -0.08 7.47 -9.47
N LEU A 23 -0.17 7.59 -8.13
CA LEU A 23 -0.82 6.60 -7.28
C LEU A 23 -2.27 6.36 -7.72
N MET A 24 -3.05 7.43 -7.91
CA MET A 24 -4.45 7.36 -8.34
C MET A 24 -4.59 6.70 -9.72
N LYS A 25 -3.67 7.00 -10.65
CA LYS A 25 -3.64 6.36 -11.97
C LYS A 25 -3.37 4.86 -11.84
N LYS A 26 -2.37 4.46 -11.05
CA LYS A 26 -2.01 3.05 -10.83
C LYS A 26 -3.15 2.26 -10.19
N LEU A 27 -3.80 2.80 -9.15
CA LEU A 27 -4.96 2.17 -8.53
C LEU A 27 -6.14 1.99 -9.51
N ARG A 28 -6.41 2.99 -10.36
CA ARG A 28 -7.46 2.90 -11.38
C ARG A 28 -7.15 1.87 -12.46
N VAL A 29 -5.89 1.75 -12.88
CA VAL A 29 -5.45 0.72 -13.83
C VAL A 29 -5.59 -0.66 -13.22
N LEU A 30 -5.11 -0.84 -11.98
CA LEU A 30 -5.20 -2.10 -11.24
C LEU A 30 -6.66 -2.52 -11.04
N ARG A 31 -7.58 -1.57 -10.81
CA ARG A 31 -9.02 -1.85 -10.76
C ARG A 31 -9.59 -2.24 -12.13
N LYS A 32 -9.12 -1.67 -13.24
CA LYS A 32 -9.65 -2.01 -14.58
C LYS A 32 -9.16 -3.37 -15.08
N SER A 33 -7.92 -3.71 -14.78
CA SER A 33 -7.26 -4.91 -15.28
C SER A 33 -6.50 -5.60 -14.15
N PRO A 34 -7.23 -6.20 -13.18
CA PRO A 34 -6.60 -6.85 -12.05
C PRO A 34 -5.90 -8.14 -12.48
N ASN A 35 -4.65 -8.30 -12.04
CA ASN A 35 -3.87 -9.52 -12.25
C ASN A 35 -3.83 -10.32 -10.95
N LEU A 36 -4.94 -11.02 -10.67
CA LEU A 36 -5.10 -11.78 -9.43
C LEU A 36 -4.73 -13.26 -9.65
N ALA A 37 -4.23 -13.90 -8.61
CA ALA A 37 -3.94 -15.33 -8.63
C ALA A 37 -5.22 -16.15 -8.92
N PRO A 38 -5.11 -17.31 -9.60
CA PRO A 38 -6.24 -18.22 -9.74
C PRO A 38 -6.75 -18.60 -8.35
N ASN A 39 -8.07 -18.55 -8.15
CA ASN A 39 -8.81 -18.67 -6.87
C ASN A 39 -8.98 -17.40 -6.03
N THR A 40 -8.60 -16.22 -6.55
CA THR A 40 -8.90 -14.97 -5.85
C THR A 40 -10.36 -14.54 -6.06
N HIS A 41 -11.03 -14.10 -4.99
CA HIS A 41 -12.37 -13.51 -5.09
C HIS A 41 -12.30 -12.09 -5.68
N TYR A 42 -12.63 -11.97 -6.97
CA TYR A 42 -12.61 -10.70 -7.68
C TYR A 42 -13.54 -9.64 -7.05
N ASP A 43 -14.70 -10.05 -6.53
CA ASP A 43 -15.67 -9.14 -5.89
C ASP A 43 -15.08 -8.46 -4.64
N THR A 44 -14.39 -9.24 -3.81
CA THR A 44 -13.68 -8.73 -2.63
C THR A 44 -12.58 -7.76 -3.06
N PHE A 45 -11.80 -8.13 -4.07
CA PHE A 45 -10.77 -7.25 -4.61
C PHE A 45 -11.35 -5.92 -5.12
N TYR A 46 -12.43 -5.95 -5.90
CA TYR A 46 -13.07 -4.74 -6.43
C TYR A 46 -13.61 -3.81 -5.34
N THR A 47 -14.08 -4.40 -4.24
CA THR A 47 -14.52 -3.65 -3.05
C THR A 47 -13.33 -2.97 -2.39
N ILE A 48 -12.27 -3.72 -2.09
CA ILE A 48 -11.07 -3.22 -1.41
C ILE A 48 -10.40 -2.11 -2.24
N ILE A 49 -10.18 -2.34 -3.53
CA ILE A 49 -9.54 -1.33 -4.39
C ILE A 49 -10.43 -0.09 -4.61
N GLY A 50 -11.76 -0.26 -4.58
CA GLY A 50 -12.70 0.85 -4.59
C GLY A 50 -12.53 1.75 -3.37
N VAL A 51 -12.46 1.15 -2.19
CA VAL A 51 -12.20 1.86 -0.93
C VAL A 51 -10.82 2.52 -0.93
N ALA A 52 -9.77 1.83 -1.36
CA ALA A 52 -8.42 2.39 -1.45
C ALA A 52 -8.36 3.61 -2.38
N ILE A 53 -9.03 3.58 -3.54
CA ILE A 53 -9.11 4.74 -4.45
C ILE A 53 -9.80 5.93 -3.76
N GLN A 54 -10.90 5.71 -3.03
CA GLN A 54 -11.60 6.77 -2.30
C GLN A 54 -10.71 7.35 -1.20
N GLN A 55 -10.04 6.49 -0.44
CA GLN A 55 -9.12 6.90 0.62
C GLN A 55 -7.95 7.70 0.05
N ALA A 56 -7.33 7.24 -1.05
CA ALA A 56 -6.25 7.97 -1.71
C ALA A 56 -6.71 9.34 -2.20
N TYR A 57 -7.93 9.42 -2.76
CA TYR A 57 -8.52 10.68 -3.21
C TYR A 57 -8.67 11.70 -2.08
N TYR A 58 -9.12 11.29 -0.89
CA TYR A 58 -9.30 12.20 0.25
C TYR A 58 -8.05 12.40 1.13
N THR A 59 -7.02 11.58 0.95
CA THR A 59 -5.77 11.69 1.73
C THR A 59 -4.92 12.87 1.24
N ASN A 60 -4.31 13.59 2.18
CA ASN A 60 -3.40 14.69 1.85
C ASN A 60 -2.12 14.15 1.17
N PRO A 61 -1.64 14.75 0.06
CA PRO A 61 -0.40 14.32 -0.60
C PRO A 61 0.80 14.17 0.35
N LYS A 62 0.97 15.08 1.31
CA LYS A 62 2.07 15.03 2.30
C LYS A 62 1.96 13.82 3.24
N GLN A 63 0.75 13.34 3.51
CA GLN A 63 0.56 12.13 4.32
C GLN A 63 0.95 10.88 3.53
N LEU A 64 0.61 10.83 2.24
CA LEU A 64 1.03 9.74 1.34
C LEU A 64 2.56 9.68 1.23
N GLU A 65 3.21 10.84 1.06
CA GLU A 65 4.67 10.95 1.00
C GLU A 65 5.33 10.50 2.32
N ARG A 66 4.82 10.94 3.47
CA ARG A 66 5.33 10.48 4.77
C ARG A 66 5.22 8.97 4.94
N TYR A 67 4.13 8.37 4.47
CA TYR A 67 3.95 6.93 4.53
C TYR A 67 4.88 6.19 3.58
N LYS A 68 5.03 6.67 2.34
CA LYS A 68 6.03 6.17 1.39
C LYS A 68 7.42 6.15 2.00
N ASN A 69 7.86 7.27 2.59
CA ASN A 69 9.16 7.38 3.24
C ASN A 69 9.29 6.41 4.44
N TYR A 70 8.21 6.17 5.17
CA TYR A 70 8.17 5.16 6.23
C TYR A 70 8.34 3.73 5.68
N CYS A 71 7.67 3.39 4.58
CA CYS A 71 7.81 2.08 3.93
C CYS A 71 9.22 1.88 3.37
N GLU A 72 9.80 2.89 2.74
CA GLU A 72 11.19 2.87 2.26
C GLU A 72 12.18 2.71 3.43
N PHE A 73 11.99 3.48 4.51
CA PHE A 73 12.79 3.34 5.72
C PHE A 73 12.72 1.93 6.31
N ARG A 74 11.52 1.33 6.36
CA ARG A 74 11.35 -0.05 6.84
C ARG A 74 12.00 -1.07 5.91
N LYS A 75 11.90 -0.90 4.59
CA LYS A 75 12.59 -1.77 3.60
C LYS A 75 14.11 -1.72 3.80
N ASN A 76 14.65 -0.54 4.10
CA ASN A 76 16.10 -0.33 4.30
C ASN A 76 16.60 -0.77 5.69
N THR A 77 15.75 -0.75 6.72
CA THR A 77 16.12 -1.16 8.10
C THR A 77 15.64 -2.56 8.47
N GLY A 78 14.93 -3.24 7.56
CA GLY A 78 14.20 -4.48 7.79
C GLY A 78 15.00 -5.78 7.87
N THR A 79 16.33 -5.76 7.82
CA THR A 79 17.18 -6.98 7.97
C THR A 79 17.83 -7.11 9.35
N GLN A 80 17.14 -6.76 10.45
CA GLN A 80 17.67 -7.03 11.80
C GLN A 80 16.64 -7.44 12.89
N ASN A 81 15.38 -7.76 12.58
CA ASN A 81 14.41 -8.14 13.61
C ASN A 81 13.86 -9.58 13.45
N GLY A 82 14.75 -10.57 13.39
CA GLY A 82 14.30 -11.96 13.32
C GLY A 82 15.27 -13.09 13.66
N ASN A 83 16.40 -12.87 14.37
CA ASN A 83 17.23 -14.01 14.80
C ASN A 83 18.15 -13.79 16.03
N ASN A 84 17.73 -13.01 17.03
CA ASN A 84 18.32 -13.15 18.37
C ASN A 84 17.48 -14.15 19.17
N LYS A 85 17.64 -15.45 18.86
CA LYS A 85 17.48 -16.48 19.89
C LYS A 85 18.65 -16.33 20.84
N SER A 86 18.39 -15.78 22.01
CA SER A 86 19.33 -15.85 23.13
C SER A 86 19.59 -17.32 23.44
N SER A 87 20.78 -17.80 23.09
CA SER A 87 21.37 -18.99 23.70
C SER A 87 22.06 -18.55 24.98
N VAL A 88 21.44 -18.85 26.11
CA VAL A 88 22.11 -19.03 27.42
C VAL A 88 21.78 -20.44 27.87
#